data_AF-A0A5N1KZK2-F1
#
_entry.id   AF-A0A5N1KZK2-F1
#
_cell.length_a   1.000
_cell.length_b   1.000
_cell.length_c   1.000
_cell.angle_alpha   90.00
_cell.angle_beta   90.00
_cell.angle_gamma   90.00
#
_symmetry.space_group_name_H-M   'P 1'
#
loop_
_entity.id
_entity.type
_entity.pdbx_description
1 polymer ?
#
loop_
_entity_poly.entity_id
_entity_poly.type
_entity_poly.pdbx_seq_one_letter_code
_entity_poly.pdbx_strand_id
1 'polypeptide(L)'
;MKSGAGSPFEDDFDEDEEEDDGAEEEPIASGTDTESVATETVPESDTTEDTTQTADSLPYKYRRDGVQDGRSHANLFLRDEAETHVDEVVDAMEETFESETVYKIDVLEAIILAANDPSRTVADELRKMGYGMK
;
A
#
# COMPACT_ATOMS: atom_id res chain seq x y z
N MET A 1 9.75 36.01 46.93
CA MET A 1 8.87 36.59 45.88
C MET A 1 8.98 35.73 44.64
N LYS A 2 7.83 35.39 44.02
CA LYS A 2 7.59 34.73 42.71
C LYS A 2 8.04 33.25 42.62
N SER A 3 7.19 32.22 42.67
CA SER A 3 5.91 31.90 41.99
C SER A 3 6.05 31.81 40.47
N GLY A 4 5.88 30.60 39.93
CA GLY A 4 5.61 30.37 38.50
C GLY A 4 6.34 29.20 37.85
N ALA A 5 5.90 27.97 38.10
CA ALA A 5 5.98 26.86 37.16
C ALA A 5 4.77 25.96 37.38
N GLY A 6 3.59 26.48 37.03
CA GLY A 6 2.40 25.65 36.84
C GLY A 6 2.49 25.00 35.47
N SER A 7 2.42 23.67 35.46
CA SER A 7 2.26 22.83 34.27
C SER A 7 0.91 23.18 33.61
N PRO A 8 0.82 23.41 32.29
CA PRO A 8 -0.42 23.84 31.63
C PRO A 8 -1.48 22.74 31.44
N PHE A 9 -1.30 21.57 32.08
CA PHE A 9 -2.17 20.40 31.86
C PHE A 9 -2.55 19.64 33.14
N GLU A 10 -2.21 20.16 34.33
CA GLU A 10 -2.60 19.53 35.58
C GLU A 10 -3.67 20.39 36.25
N ASP A 11 -4.92 20.04 35.99
CA ASP A 11 -6.01 20.16 36.95
C ASP A 11 -7.04 19.05 36.68
N ASP A 12 -7.27 18.29 37.75
CA ASP A 12 -8.53 17.70 38.20
C ASP A 12 -9.17 16.54 37.42
N PHE A 13 -8.67 15.34 37.69
CA PHE A 13 -9.57 14.23 38.02
C PHE A 13 -9.09 13.56 39.31
N ASP A 14 -9.38 14.19 40.46
CA ASP A 14 -9.44 13.51 41.76
C ASP A 14 -10.80 12.80 41.89
N GLU A 15 -10.81 11.47 42.05
CA GLU A 15 -11.21 10.79 43.29
C GLU A 15 -11.27 9.26 43.10
N ASP A 16 -10.71 8.59 44.11
CA ASP A 16 -10.39 7.17 44.26
C ASP A 16 -11.58 6.20 44.49
N GLU A 17 -11.21 4.91 44.50
CA GLU A 17 -11.86 3.70 45.06
C GLU A 17 -12.70 2.90 44.03
N GLU A 18 -12.38 1.65 43.68
CA GLU A 18 -12.15 0.48 44.54
C GLU A 18 -11.21 -0.57 43.88
N GLU A 19 -10.45 -1.29 44.72
CA GLU A 19 -9.69 -2.52 44.40
C GLU A 19 -10.62 -3.70 44.02
N ASP A 20 -10.25 -4.55 43.06
CA ASP A 20 -10.28 -6.02 43.28
C ASP A 20 -9.47 -6.79 42.20
N ASP A 21 -8.49 -7.50 42.74
CA ASP A 21 -7.76 -8.72 42.38
C ASP A 21 -8.01 -9.44 41.04
N GLY A 22 -6.91 -9.92 40.41
CA GLY A 22 -7.02 -10.94 39.36
C GLY A 22 -5.84 -11.17 38.42
N ALA A 23 -4.88 -11.96 38.88
CA ALA A 23 -4.17 -13.00 38.12
C ALA A 23 -2.87 -12.69 37.32
N GLU A 24 -1.79 -13.12 37.97
CA GLU A 24 -0.72 -14.03 37.49
C GLU A 24 0.40 -13.54 36.55
N GLU A 25 1.61 -13.68 37.09
CA GLU A 25 2.94 -13.49 36.51
C GLU A 25 3.39 -14.66 35.61
N GLU A 26 3.98 -14.30 34.46
CA GLU A 26 5.10 -14.94 33.72
C GLU A 26 4.87 -16.31 33.00
N PRO A 27 5.70 -16.73 32.01
CA PRO A 27 6.83 -16.07 31.34
C PRO A 27 6.80 -16.13 29.78
N ILE A 28 7.71 -15.35 29.19
CA ILE A 28 8.21 -15.50 27.81
C ILE A 28 8.85 -16.89 27.56
N ALA A 29 8.42 -17.59 26.50
CA ALA A 29 9.07 -18.82 26.02
C ALA A 29 9.37 -18.71 24.52
N SER A 30 10.68 -18.63 24.24
CA SER A 30 11.31 -18.84 22.94
C SER A 30 11.60 -20.33 22.74
N GLY A 31 11.34 -20.84 21.54
CA GLY A 31 11.68 -22.19 21.07
C GLY A 31 10.47 -22.86 20.41
N THR A 32 10.55 -23.67 19.37
CA THR A 32 11.64 -24.24 18.56
C THR A 32 10.93 -24.90 17.37
N ASP A 33 11.58 -24.88 16.21
CA ASP A 33 11.40 -25.70 15.01
C ASP A 33 10.10 -26.53 14.85
N THR A 34 9.25 -26.08 13.93
CA THR A 34 8.18 -26.91 13.37
C THR A 34 8.69 -27.64 12.12
N GLU A 35 8.92 -28.94 12.33
CA GLU A 35 8.61 -30.09 11.48
C GLU A 35 8.94 -30.09 9.97
N SER A 36 9.79 -31.06 9.65
CA SER A 36 10.15 -31.58 8.32
C SER A 36 8.99 -32.29 7.62
N VAL A 37 8.80 -32.02 6.32
CA VAL A 37 8.34 -33.04 5.34
C VAL A 37 9.12 -32.87 4.03
N ALA A 38 9.89 -33.89 3.66
CA ALA A 38 10.48 -34.06 2.34
C ALA A 38 9.47 -34.71 1.37
N THR A 39 9.43 -34.28 0.11
CA THR A 39 9.28 -35.13 -1.09
C THR A 39 9.44 -34.29 -2.36
N GLU A 40 10.41 -34.68 -3.18
CA GLU A 40 10.56 -34.27 -4.59
C GLU A 40 9.28 -34.52 -5.38
N THR A 41 8.81 -33.52 -6.12
CA THR A 41 8.13 -33.73 -7.39
C THR A 41 8.54 -32.61 -8.34
N VAL A 42 9.30 -32.97 -9.36
CA VAL A 42 9.63 -32.10 -10.50
C VAL A 42 8.42 -32.09 -11.42
N PRO A 43 7.71 -30.96 -11.64
CA PRO A 43 6.85 -30.85 -12.80
C PRO A 43 7.74 -30.55 -14.01
N GLU A 44 7.92 -31.54 -14.88
CA GLU A 44 8.28 -31.30 -16.27
C GLU A 44 7.17 -30.41 -16.86
N SER A 45 7.41 -29.10 -16.94
CA SER A 45 6.52 -28.19 -17.65
C SER A 45 7.04 -28.02 -19.07
N ASP A 46 6.35 -28.74 -19.95
CA ASP A 46 6.21 -28.54 -21.38
C ASP A 46 6.54 -27.10 -21.82
N THR A 47 7.58 -27.00 -22.64
CA THR A 47 8.03 -25.79 -23.33
C THR A 47 6.89 -25.23 -24.20
N THR A 48 6.13 -24.27 -23.67
CA THR A 48 5.25 -23.39 -24.45
C THR A 48 6.02 -22.11 -24.81
N GLU A 49 7.02 -22.27 -25.67
CA GLU A 49 7.76 -21.16 -26.27
C GLU A 49 6.94 -20.52 -27.41
N ASP A 50 5.81 -19.83 -27.12
CA ASP A 50 5.15 -18.95 -28.10
C ASP A 50 4.15 -17.93 -27.48
N THR A 51 4.45 -17.32 -26.33
CA THR A 51 3.58 -16.26 -25.75
C THR A 51 4.31 -15.01 -25.28
N THR A 52 5.63 -15.05 -25.16
CA THR A 52 6.42 -13.96 -24.57
C THR A 52 6.60 -12.75 -25.50
N GLN A 53 6.56 -12.91 -26.82
CA GLN A 53 6.80 -11.80 -27.76
C GLN A 53 5.61 -10.83 -27.91
N THR A 54 4.39 -11.27 -27.66
CA THR A 54 3.20 -10.40 -27.76
C THR A 54 2.96 -9.61 -26.46
N ALA A 55 3.35 -10.18 -25.31
CA ALA A 55 3.13 -9.59 -24.00
C ALA A 55 3.78 -8.20 -23.86
N ASP A 56 5.05 -8.03 -24.25
CA ASP A 56 5.78 -6.77 -24.07
C ASP A 56 5.20 -5.57 -24.84
N SER A 57 4.42 -5.83 -25.89
CA SER A 57 3.76 -4.78 -26.67
C SER A 57 2.51 -4.20 -25.99
N LEU A 58 1.92 -4.94 -25.05
CA LEU A 58 0.70 -4.53 -24.37
C LEU A 58 1.02 -3.49 -23.27
N PRO A 59 0.12 -2.52 -23.01
CA PRO A 59 0.23 -1.69 -21.82
C PRO A 59 0.27 -2.53 -20.54
N TYR A 60 0.95 -2.02 -19.50
CA TYR A 60 1.21 -2.74 -18.26
C TYR A 60 -0.06 -3.35 -17.60
N LYS A 61 -1.18 -2.62 -17.61
CA LYS A 61 -2.47 -3.08 -17.05
C LYS A 61 -2.98 -4.39 -17.68
N TYR A 62 -2.70 -4.63 -18.95
CA TYR A 62 -3.14 -5.84 -19.66
C TYR A 62 -2.16 -7.01 -19.60
N ARG A 63 -0.93 -6.76 -19.14
CA ARG A 63 0.09 -7.80 -18.95
C ARG A 63 0.04 -8.44 -17.56
N ARG A 64 -0.41 -7.70 -16.56
CA ARG A 64 -0.34 -8.09 -15.15
C ARG A 64 -1.55 -8.94 -14.74
N ASP A 65 -1.31 -9.90 -13.86
CA ASP A 65 -2.40 -10.67 -13.21
C ASP A 65 -3.02 -9.93 -12.03
N GLY A 66 -2.27 -9.02 -11.42
CA GLY A 66 -2.71 -8.21 -10.29
C GLY A 66 -2.04 -6.84 -10.27
N VAL A 67 -2.63 -5.89 -9.54
CA VAL A 67 -2.12 -4.51 -9.50
C VAL A 67 -0.70 -4.39 -8.93
N GLN A 68 -0.23 -5.35 -8.14
CA GLN A 68 1.12 -5.33 -7.56
C GLN A 68 2.17 -6.06 -8.41
N ASP A 69 1.76 -6.75 -9.47
CA ASP A 69 2.66 -7.63 -10.22
C ASP A 69 3.76 -6.84 -10.95
N GLY A 70 4.99 -7.37 -10.96
CA GLY A 70 6.15 -6.69 -11.54
C GLY A 70 6.62 -5.41 -10.81
N ARG A 71 6.07 -5.09 -9.62
CA ARG A 71 6.46 -3.91 -8.83
C ARG A 71 7.39 -4.28 -7.67
N SER A 72 8.33 -3.38 -7.38
CA SER A 72 9.09 -3.43 -6.13
C SER A 72 8.24 -2.90 -4.99
N HIS A 73 8.19 -3.61 -3.87
CA HIS A 73 7.44 -3.19 -2.69
C HIS A 73 8.11 -1.99 -2.00
N ALA A 74 7.31 -0.97 -1.67
CA ALA A 74 7.76 0.20 -0.92
C ALA A 74 6.74 0.56 0.17
N ASN A 75 7.20 0.73 1.40
CA ASN A 75 6.35 1.21 2.49
C ASN A 75 6.31 2.74 2.45
N LEU A 76 5.15 3.31 2.12
CA LEU A 76 4.93 4.75 2.07
C LEU A 76 3.87 5.13 3.10
N PHE A 77 4.24 6.03 4.03
CA PHE A 77 3.30 6.64 4.97
C PHE A 77 3.02 8.07 4.52
N LEU A 78 1.73 8.39 4.34
CA LEU A 78 1.27 9.73 3.97
C LEU A 78 0.71 10.44 5.19
N ARG A 79 0.80 11.77 5.19
CA ARG A 79 -0.01 12.61 6.09
C ARG A 79 -1.43 12.69 5.53
N ASP A 80 -2.42 12.94 6.40
CA ASP A 80 -3.85 13.01 6.04
C ASP A 80 -4.14 13.93 4.84
N GLU A 81 -3.48 15.08 4.77
CA GLU A 81 -3.59 16.04 3.67
C GLU A 81 -3.15 15.42 2.33
N ALA A 82 -2.03 14.69 2.33
CA ALA A 82 -1.52 14.04 1.13
C ALA A 82 -2.34 12.80 0.76
N GLU A 83 -2.84 12.05 1.75
CA GLU A 83 -3.73 10.92 1.51
C GLU A 83 -5.04 11.38 0.86
N THR A 84 -5.67 12.41 1.43
CA THR A 84 -6.89 13.01 0.88
C THR A 84 -6.67 13.46 -0.56
N HIS A 85 -5.54 14.12 -0.84
CA HIS A 85 -5.24 14.57 -2.19
C HIS A 85 -5.05 13.40 -3.17
N VAL A 86 -4.45 12.28 -2.74
CA VAL A 86 -4.35 11.08 -3.59
C VAL A 86 -5.72 10.51 -3.90
N ASP A 87 -6.62 10.46 -2.93
CA ASP A 87 -7.98 9.95 -3.12
C ASP A 87 -8.79 10.86 -4.07
N GLU A 88 -8.66 12.19 -3.95
CA GLU A 88 -9.24 13.14 -4.90
C GLU A 88 -8.73 12.92 -6.34
N VAL A 89 -7.44 12.62 -6.51
CA VAL A 89 -6.87 12.31 -7.83
C VAL A 89 -7.40 10.98 -8.35
N VAL A 90 -7.57 9.96 -7.51
CA VAL A 90 -8.21 8.70 -7.91
C VAL A 90 -9.62 8.98 -8.45
N ASP A 91 -10.45 9.68 -7.68
CA ASP A 91 -11.83 10.01 -8.06
C ASP A 91 -11.87 10.78 -9.40
N ALA A 92 -10.98 11.78 -9.56
CA ALA A 92 -10.87 12.54 -10.80
C ALA A 92 -10.46 11.67 -12.01
N MET A 93 -9.59 10.69 -11.79
CA MET A 93 -9.18 9.76 -12.86
C MET A 93 -10.28 8.75 -13.18
N GLU A 94 -11.03 8.26 -12.19
CA GLU A 94 -12.21 7.41 -12.42
C GLU A 94 -13.28 8.14 -13.22
N GLU A 95 -13.54 9.42 -12.92
CA GLU A 95 -14.42 10.26 -13.75
C GLU A 95 -13.88 10.40 -15.18
N THR A 96 -12.57 10.61 -15.31
CA THR A 96 -11.92 10.79 -16.63
C THR A 96 -12.01 9.54 -17.51
N PHE A 97 -11.92 8.35 -16.92
CA PHE A 97 -11.95 7.08 -17.67
C PHE A 97 -13.33 6.38 -17.65
N GLU A 98 -14.31 6.99 -16.97
CA GLU A 98 -15.75 6.69 -16.86
C GLU A 98 -16.16 5.30 -16.35
N SER A 99 -15.41 4.26 -16.71
CA SER A 99 -15.93 2.89 -16.81
C SER A 99 -14.93 1.83 -16.41
N GLU A 100 -13.86 2.26 -15.75
CA GLU A 100 -12.86 1.38 -15.18
C GLU A 100 -12.46 1.89 -13.80
N THR A 101 -12.31 0.96 -12.86
CA THR A 101 -11.74 1.25 -11.55
C THR A 101 -10.29 1.66 -11.71
N VAL A 102 -9.91 2.77 -11.08
CA VAL A 102 -8.54 3.27 -11.09
C VAL A 102 -7.88 2.90 -9.77
N TYR A 103 -6.81 2.12 -9.82
CA TYR A 103 -6.16 1.66 -8.61
C TYR A 103 -5.26 2.74 -8.01
N LYS A 104 -5.40 3.00 -6.70
CA LYS A 104 -4.57 3.96 -5.94
C LYS A 104 -3.06 3.74 -6.11
N ILE A 105 -2.60 2.50 -6.22
CA ILE A 105 -1.17 2.20 -6.47
C ILE A 105 -0.72 2.69 -7.86
N ASP A 106 -1.57 2.56 -8.89
CA ASP A 106 -1.26 3.07 -10.23
C ASP A 106 -1.25 4.61 -10.24
N VAL A 107 -2.15 5.24 -9.49
CA VAL A 107 -2.17 6.71 -9.33
C VAL A 107 -0.92 7.21 -8.62
N LEU A 108 -0.50 6.57 -7.52
CA LEU A 108 0.73 6.93 -6.82
C LEU A 108 1.96 6.79 -7.72
N GLU A 109 2.05 5.70 -8.49
CA GLU A 109 3.13 5.54 -9.47
C GLU A 109 3.08 6.62 -10.55
N ALA A 110 1.90 6.92 -11.09
CA ALA A 110 1.72 7.97 -12.09
C ALA A 110 2.08 9.36 -11.56
N ILE A 111 1.73 9.69 -10.31
CA ILE A 111 2.15 10.93 -9.64
C ILE A 111 3.68 11.01 -9.56
N ILE A 112 4.34 9.91 -9.17
CA ILE A 112 5.80 9.85 -9.07
C ILE A 112 6.46 9.99 -10.46
N LEU A 113 5.93 9.33 -11.49
CA LEU A 113 6.46 9.39 -12.85
C LEU A 113 6.23 10.73 -13.56
N ALA A 114 5.14 11.42 -13.21
CA ALA A 114 4.85 12.77 -13.69
C ALA A 114 5.58 13.85 -12.87
N ALA A 115 6.07 13.52 -11.66
CA ALA A 115 6.75 14.48 -10.81
C ALA A 115 7.97 15.10 -11.51
N ASN A 116 8.15 16.40 -11.32
CA ASN A 116 9.26 17.20 -11.87
C ASN A 116 9.29 17.35 -13.41
N ASP A 117 8.27 16.88 -14.13
CA ASP A 117 8.12 17.12 -15.56
C ASP A 117 6.76 17.79 -15.85
N PRO A 118 6.72 19.12 -16.07
CA PRO A 118 5.46 19.84 -16.30
C PRO A 118 4.76 19.44 -17.60
N SER A 119 5.44 18.71 -18.49
CA SER A 119 4.83 18.17 -19.72
C SER A 119 4.10 16.85 -19.51
N ARG A 120 4.24 16.22 -18.34
CA ARG A 120 3.58 14.97 -17.98
C ARG A 120 2.44 15.23 -17.02
N THR A 121 1.32 14.58 -17.26
CA THR A 121 0.19 14.55 -16.33
C THR A 121 -0.03 13.14 -15.80
N VAL A 122 -0.69 13.03 -14.65
CA VAL A 122 -1.11 11.73 -14.09
C VAL A 122 -1.97 10.96 -15.11
N ALA A 123 -2.89 11.64 -15.79
CA ALA A 123 -3.71 11.03 -16.83
C ALA A 123 -2.88 10.50 -18.01
N ASP A 124 -1.81 11.20 -18.43
CA ASP A 124 -0.94 10.72 -19.50
C ASP A 124 -0.17 9.46 -19.11
N GLU A 125 0.35 9.39 -17.87
CA GLU A 125 1.03 8.20 -17.36
C GLU A 125 0.06 7.03 -17.21
N LEU A 126 -1.15 7.26 -16.69
CA LEU A 126 -2.18 6.21 -16.61
C LEU A 126 -2.60 5.71 -18.00
N ARG A 127 -2.74 6.60 -19.00
CA ARG A 127 -2.99 6.16 -20.38
C ARG A 127 -1.87 5.28 -20.92
N LYS A 128 -0.59 5.60 -20.66
CA LYS A 128 0.54 4.73 -21.03
C LYS A 128 0.47 3.36 -20.35
N MET A 129 -0.04 3.30 -19.12
CA MET A 129 -0.26 2.04 -18.40
C MET A 129 -1.43 1.23 -18.95
N GLY A 130 -2.33 1.83 -19.73
CA GLY A 130 -3.46 1.16 -20.39
C GLY A 130 -4.84 1.63 -19.96
N TYR A 131 -4.95 2.68 -19.14
CA TYR A 131 -6.23 3.28 -18.80
C TYR A 131 -6.82 4.04 -20.01
N GLY A 132 -8.14 4.04 -20.15
CA GLY A 132 -8.89 4.67 -21.23
C GLY A 132 -8.80 3.96 -22.58
N MET A 133 -8.17 2.77 -22.63
CA MET A 133 -8.09 1.97 -23.85
C MET A 133 -9.27 0.97 -23.87
N LYS A 134 -10.12 1.07 -24.89
CA LYS A 134 -11.19 0.13 -25.19
C LYS A 134 -11.18 -0.24 -26.67
#